data_AF-A0A1Q8G0T7-F1
#
_entry.id   AF-A0A1Q8G0T7-F1
#
_cell.length_a   1.000
_cell.length_b   1.000
_cell.length_c   1.000
_cell.angle_alpha   90.00
_cell.angle_beta   90.00
_cell.angle_gamma   90.00
#
_symmetry.space_group_name_H-M   'P 1'
#
loop_
_entity.id
_entity.type
_entity.pdbx_description
1 polymer ?
#
loop_
_entity_poly.entity_id
_entity_poly.type
_entity_poly.pdbx_seq_one_letter_code
_entity_poly.pdbx_strand_id
1 'polypeptide(L)'
;MSEPRYPQAERRKRTNLTVREDVMAEAKALGLNTSRAAEAGIEAAIREEKGRRWLEENREGIKAYNERYLRDGPLLPPPWWAQPDDD
;
A
#
# COMPACT_ATOMS: atom_id res chain seq x y z
N MET A 1 23.10 12.46 14.17
CA MET A 1 22.27 12.65 12.96
C MET A 1 22.40 11.38 12.15
N SER A 2 21.39 10.53 12.14
CA SER A 2 21.42 9.26 11.40
C SER A 2 21.21 9.55 9.91
N GLU A 3 22.15 9.13 9.06
CA GLU A 3 22.04 9.29 7.61
C GLU A 3 20.76 8.63 7.07
N PRO A 4 20.06 9.27 6.11
CA PRO A 4 18.99 8.62 5.39
C PRO A 4 19.59 7.48 4.56
N ARG A 5 19.30 6.25 4.96
CA ARG A 5 19.71 5.05 4.23
C ARG A 5 18.86 5.00 2.95
N TYR A 6 19.43 5.45 1.84
CA TYR A 6 18.82 5.23 0.52
C TYR A 6 18.61 3.71 0.34
N PRO A 7 17.43 3.27 -0.14
CA PRO A 7 17.17 1.86 -0.37
C PRO A 7 18.16 1.38 -1.44
N GLN A 8 19.19 0.67 -0.97
CA GLN A 8 20.12 -0.03 -1.84
C GLN A 8 19.29 -1.09 -2.56
N ALA A 9 19.32 -1.12 -3.90
CA ALA A 9 18.58 -2.11 -4.67
C ALA A 9 18.89 -3.50 -4.10
N GLU A 10 17.90 -4.08 -3.41
CA GLU A 10 18.12 -5.30 -2.64
C GLU A 10 18.57 -6.39 -3.60
N ARG A 11 19.67 -7.05 -3.24
CA ARG A 11 20.20 -8.16 -4.03
C ARG A 11 19.11 -9.22 -4.16
N ARG A 12 18.68 -9.49 -5.39
CA ARG A 12 17.73 -10.55 -5.69
C ARG A 12 18.27 -11.88 -5.18
N LYS A 13 17.52 -12.51 -4.27
CA LYS A 13 17.81 -13.85 -3.79
C LYS A 13 17.06 -14.85 -4.66
N ARG A 14 17.76 -15.84 -5.20
CA ARG A 14 17.11 -16.97 -5.89
C ARG A 14 16.33 -17.78 -4.87
N THR A 15 15.04 -17.96 -5.12
CA THR A 15 14.11 -18.72 -4.26
C THR A 15 13.39 -19.75 -5.11
N ASN A 16 13.27 -20.98 -4.60
CA ASN A 16 12.46 -22.01 -5.24
C ASN A 16 11.01 -21.87 -4.78
N LEU A 17 10.07 -21.82 -5.73
CA LEU A 17 8.64 -21.65 -5.50
C LEU A 17 7.89 -22.73 -6.28
N THR A 18 6.80 -23.24 -5.70
CA THR A 18 5.89 -24.17 -6.38
C THR A 18 4.72 -23.39 -6.94
N VAL A 19 4.50 -23.51 -8.26
CA VAL A 19 3.38 -22.90 -8.98
C VAL A 19 2.68 -24.01 -9.76
N ARG A 20 1.37 -23.89 -9.95
CA ARG A 20 0.59 -24.85 -10.75
C ARG A 20 1.16 -24.96 -12.16
N GLU A 21 1.18 -26.19 -12.68
CA GLU A 21 1.75 -26.49 -13.98
C GLU A 21 1.01 -25.80 -15.13
N ASP A 22 -0.33 -25.76 -15.08
CA ASP A 22 -1.16 -25.13 -16.11
C ASP A 22 -0.88 -23.63 -16.24
N VAL A 23 -0.74 -22.92 -15.11
CA VAL A 23 -0.38 -21.50 -15.08
C VAL A 23 1.01 -21.27 -15.67
N MET A 24 1.99 -22.14 -15.35
CA MET A 24 3.34 -22.01 -15.87
C MET A 24 3.41 -22.32 -17.37
N ALA A 25 2.64 -23.30 -17.84
CA ALA A 25 2.53 -23.65 -19.25
C ALA A 25 1.93 -22.49 -20.06
N GLU A 26 0.83 -21.91 -19.58
CA GLU A 26 0.18 -20.76 -20.21
C GLU A 26 1.09 -19.52 -20.22
N ALA A 27 1.73 -19.19 -19.09
CA ALA A 27 2.67 -18.08 -19.02
C ALA A 27 3.84 -18.23 -20.00
N LYS A 28 4.34 -19.47 -20.17
CA LYS A 28 5.38 -19.77 -21.15
C LYS A 28 4.88 -19.66 -22.59
N ALA A 29 3.67 -20.13 -22.88
CA ALA A 29 3.04 -20.00 -24.20
C ALA A 29 2.85 -18.52 -24.60
N LEU A 30 2.55 -17.66 -23.63
CA LEU A 30 2.41 -16.22 -23.81
C LEU A 30 3.74 -15.45 -23.74
N GLY A 31 4.87 -16.12 -23.52
CA GLY A 31 6.20 -15.49 -23.45
C GLY A 31 6.38 -14.56 -22.24
N LEU A 32 5.64 -14.77 -21.15
CA LEU A 32 5.69 -13.92 -19.97
C LEU A 32 6.97 -14.14 -19.16
N ASN A 33 7.49 -13.06 -18.57
CA ASN A 33 8.57 -13.14 -17.59
C ASN A 33 7.99 -13.56 -16.22
N THR A 34 7.95 -14.86 -15.98
CA THR A 34 7.36 -15.47 -14.77
C THR A 34 8.01 -15.00 -13.48
N SER A 35 9.34 -14.79 -13.46
CA SER A 35 10.03 -14.26 -12.30
C SER A 35 9.57 -12.84 -11.96
N ARG A 36 9.41 -11.98 -12.97
CA ARG A 36 8.94 -10.60 -12.77
C ARG A 36 7.47 -10.56 -12.33
N ALA A 37 6.64 -11.43 -12.90
CA ALA A 37 5.24 -11.56 -12.52
C ALA A 37 5.09 -12.04 -11.07
N ALA A 38 5.90 -13.02 -10.65
CA ALA A 38 5.92 -13.51 -9.27
C ALA A 38 6.39 -12.42 -8.29
N GLU A 39 7.46 -11.68 -8.63
CA GLU A 39 7.96 -10.56 -7.83
C GLU A 39 6.86 -9.49 -7.62
N ALA A 40 6.19 -9.06 -8.70
CA ALA A 40 5.10 -8.09 -8.63
C ALA A 40 3.91 -8.59 -7.78
N GLY A 41 3.54 -9.87 -7.90
CA GLY A 41 2.48 -10.48 -7.11
C GLY A 41 2.82 -10.52 -5.61
N ILE A 42 4.07 -10.87 -5.28
CA ILE A 42 4.54 -10.88 -3.88
C ILE A 42 4.57 -9.46 -3.31
N GLU A 43 5.07 -8.46 -4.05
CA GLU A 43 5.05 -7.07 -3.61
C GLU A 43 3.64 -6.54 -3.34
N ALA A 44 2.69 -6.88 -4.22
CA ALA A 44 1.29 -6.52 -4.04
C ALA A 44 0.71 -7.13 -2.75
N ALA A 45 0.91 -8.44 -2.54
CA ALA A 45 0.45 -9.13 -1.34
C ALA A 45 1.09 -8.57 -0.05
N ILE A 46 2.38 -8.24 -0.08
CA ILE A 46 3.08 -7.60 1.05
C ILE A 46 2.46 -6.23 1.36
N ARG A 47 2.22 -5.41 0.34
CA ARG A 47 1.63 -4.07 0.51
C ARG A 47 0.24 -4.15 1.12
N GLU A 48 -0.58 -5.07 0.62
CA GLU A 48 -1.94 -5.31 1.13
C GLU A 48 -1.91 -5.74 2.60
N GLU A 49 -1.09 -6.74 2.94
CA GLU A 49 -0.99 -7.24 4.31
C GLU A 49 -0.44 -6.18 5.28
N LYS A 50 0.55 -5.39 4.87
CA LYS A 50 1.04 -4.25 5.66
C LYS A 50 -0.05 -3.21 5.87
N GLY A 51 -0.82 -2.89 4.83
CA GLY A 51 -1.96 -1.97 4.93
C GLY A 51 -3.03 -2.47 5.89
N ARG A 52 -3.37 -3.76 5.81
CA ARG A 52 -4.31 -4.42 6.72
C ARG A 52 -3.88 -4.31 8.18
N ARG A 53 -2.62 -4.66 8.47
CA ARG A 53 -2.06 -4.58 9.84
C ARG A 53 -2.02 -3.15 10.35
N TRP A 54 -1.58 -2.21 9.51
CA TRP A 54 -1.56 -0.80 9.89
C TRP A 54 -2.95 -0.29 10.24
N LEU A 55 -3.98 -0.63 9.45
CA LEU A 55 -5.36 -0.26 9.73
C LEU A 55 -5.86 -0.86 11.05
N GLU A 56 -5.50 -2.11 11.34
CA GLU A 56 -5.85 -2.78 12.60
C GLU A 56 -5.18 -2.09 13.80
N GLU A 57 -3.86 -1.86 13.72
CA GLU A 57 -3.06 -1.19 14.75
C GLU A 57 -3.52 0.26 15.00
N ASN A 58 -3.95 0.97 13.95
CA ASN A 58 -4.33 2.38 14.04
C ASN A 58 -5.85 2.59 14.13
N ARG A 59 -6.63 1.51 14.26
CA ARG A 59 -8.10 1.56 14.26
C ARG A 59 -8.66 2.55 15.29
N GLU A 60 -8.12 2.53 16.50
CA GLU A 60 -8.56 3.43 17.57
C GLU A 60 -8.19 4.89 17.30
N GLY A 61 -6.98 5.14 16.80
CA GLY A 61 -6.53 6.49 16.42
C GLY A 61 -7.35 7.07 15.27
N ILE A 62 -7.64 6.26 14.26
CA ILE A 62 -8.52 6.64 13.13
C ILE A 62 -9.92 6.95 13.66
N LYS A 63 -10.49 6.12 14.54
CA LYS A 63 -11.80 6.36 15.13
C LYS A 63 -11.83 7.68 15.91
N ALA A 64 -10.86 7.90 16.80
CA ALA A 64 -10.77 9.12 17.59
C ALA A 64 -10.60 10.37 16.71
N TYR A 65 -9.80 10.28 15.63
CA TYR A 65 -9.66 11.36 14.66
C TYR A 65 -10.98 11.65 13.94
N ASN A 66 -11.70 10.62 13.49
CA ASN A 66 -12.98 10.78 12.81
C ASN A 66 -14.03 11.41 13.74
N GLU A 67 -14.10 10.97 15.00
CA GLU A 67 -15.00 11.56 16.00
C GLU A 67 -14.66 13.05 16.25
N ARG A 68 -13.37 13.39 16.36
CA ARG A 68 -12.95 14.80 16.45
C ARG A 68 -13.38 15.58 15.21
N TYR A 69 -13.15 15.05 14.02
CA TYR A 69 -13.46 15.73 12.76
C TYR A 69 -14.97 15.98 12.62
N LEU A 70 -15.81 15.02 12.98
CA LEU A 70 -17.26 15.20 12.95
C LEU A 70 -17.74 16.25 13.95
N ARG A 71 -17.07 16.38 15.10
CA ARG A 71 -17.42 17.37 16.14
C ARG A 71 -16.93 18.77 15.79
N ASP A 72 -15.66 18.90 15.39
CA ASP A 72 -14.96 20.18 15.31
C ASP A 72 -14.71 20.63 13.86
N GLY A 73 -14.97 19.77 12.87
CA GLY A 73 -14.63 20.01 11.48
C GLY A 73 -13.11 19.92 11.19
N PRO A 74 -12.67 20.40 10.03
CA PRO A 74 -11.25 20.49 9.69
C PRO A 74 -10.51 21.45 10.63
N LEU A 75 -9.24 21.15 10.91
CA LEU A 75 -8.40 21.98 11.78
C LEU A 75 -8.22 23.41 11.26
N LEU A 76 -8.17 23.55 9.94
CA LEU A 76 -8.12 24.84 9.28
C LEU A 76 -9.47 25.08 8.63
N PRO A 77 -10.12 26.22 8.91
CA PRO A 77 -11.34 26.58 8.20
C PRO A 77 -11.02 26.72 6.70
N PRO A 78 -12.02 26.51 5.82
CA PRO A 78 -11.84 26.82 4.42
C PRO A 78 -11.39 28.28 4.28
N PRO A 79 -10.48 28.58 3.34
CA PRO A 79 -10.09 29.96 3.07
C PRO A 79 -11.31 30.78 2.63
N TRP A 80 -11.25 32.09 2.79
CA TRP A 80 -12.34 33.04 2.53
C TRP A 80 -12.93 32.96 1.11
N TRP A 81 -12.21 32.41 0.14
CA TRP A 81 -12.69 32.18 -1.24
C TRP A 81 -13.39 30.82 -1.45
N ALA A 82 -13.46 29.97 -0.42
CA ALA A 82 -14.07 28.63 -0.45
C ALA A 82 -15.02 28.43 0.74
N GLN A 83 -15.47 29.53 1.37
CA GLN A 83 -16.55 29.44 2.34
C GLN A 83 -17.82 29.03 1.60
N PRO A 84 -18.62 28.10 2.15
CA PRO A 84 -19.95 27.85 1.61
C PRO A 84 -20.73 29.16 1.61
N ASP A 85 -21.50 29.41 0.56
CA ASP A 85 -22.40 30.56 0.52
C ASP A 85 -23.38 30.44 1.70
N ASP A 86 -23.42 31.48 2.54
CA ASP A 86 -24.41 31.60 3.61
C ASP A 86 -25.77 31.92 2.94
N ASP A 87 -26.61 30.89 2.73
CA ASP A 87 -28.05 31.07 2.46
C ASP A 87 -28.81 31.51 3.73
#